data_AF-A0A954I258-F1
#
_entry.id   AF-A0A954I258-F1
#
_cell.length_a   1.000
_cell.length_b   1.000
_cell.length_c   1.000
_cell.angle_alpha   90.00
_cell.angle_beta   90.00
_cell.angle_gamma   90.00
#
_symmetry.space_group_name_H-M   'P 1'
#
loop_
_entity.id
_entity.type
_entity.pdbx_description
1 polymer ?
#
loop_
_entity_poly.entity_id
_entity_poly.type
_entity_poly.pdbx_seq_one_letter_code
_entity_poly.pdbx_strand_id
1 'polypeptide(L)'
;TSDGYIYITETKAQQVTRIDPASGDITPVDMGITRPNGIALSNDGGTLAVSDSGGDSAWMFRVNADGALDAKMPTMPLRLPINDEGEFKFNEPPPYITASRGDGMAVDRKGRYYITSALGVQVFDPTGRPCGVLPKPDPDQPLTTCILAGPGHSTLYIAHGSRVYGRRLTVD
;
A
#
# COMPACT_ATOMS: atom_id res chain seq x y z
N THR A 1 11.61 9.61 -8.01
CA THR A 1 11.94 10.49 -6.86
C THR A 1 12.24 11.89 -7.39
N SER A 2 12.52 12.87 -6.54
CA SER A 2 13.05 14.18 -6.95
C SER A 2 14.34 14.05 -7.75
N ASP A 3 15.16 13.05 -7.43
CA ASP A 3 16.47 12.79 -8.04
C ASP A 3 16.39 11.92 -9.31
N GLY A 4 15.18 11.58 -9.78
CA GLY A 4 14.96 10.84 -11.02
C GLY A 4 14.92 9.32 -10.91
N TYR A 5 15.21 8.73 -9.75
CA TYR A 5 15.09 7.28 -9.53
C TYR A 5 13.65 6.80 -9.63
N ILE A 6 13.47 5.60 -10.17
CA ILE A 6 12.19 4.89 -10.21
C ILE A 6 12.30 3.68 -9.28
N TYR A 7 11.31 3.48 -8.41
CA TYR A 7 11.17 2.24 -7.65
C TYR A 7 10.00 1.44 -8.21
N ILE A 8 10.20 0.13 -8.35
CA ILE A 8 9.18 -0.83 -8.72
C ILE A 8 9.15 -1.97 -7.73
N THR A 9 8.00 -2.63 -7.62
CA THR A 9 7.86 -3.90 -6.91
C THR A 9 7.80 -5.04 -7.91
N GLU A 10 8.53 -6.12 -7.65
CA GLU A 10 8.49 -7.34 -8.45
C GLU A 10 7.93 -8.49 -7.61
N THR A 11 6.62 -8.64 -7.61
CA THR A 11 5.91 -9.56 -6.69
C THR A 11 6.41 -10.99 -6.75
N LYS A 12 6.71 -11.51 -7.96
CA LYS A 12 7.20 -12.90 -8.12
C LYS A 12 8.62 -13.08 -7.61
N ALA A 13 9.46 -12.06 -7.75
CA ALA A 13 10.84 -12.06 -7.27
C ALA A 13 10.95 -11.66 -5.79
N GLN A 14 9.85 -11.20 -5.17
CA GLN A 14 9.76 -10.76 -3.77
C GLN A 14 10.74 -9.62 -3.44
N GLN A 15 10.86 -8.66 -4.36
CA GLN A 15 11.82 -7.57 -4.26
C GLN A 15 11.25 -6.20 -4.60
N VAL A 16 11.92 -5.18 -4.07
CA VAL A 16 11.80 -3.79 -4.53
C VAL A 16 13.06 -3.49 -5.32
N THR A 17 12.88 -2.95 -6.52
CA THR A 17 13.97 -2.65 -7.45
C THR A 17 14.01 -1.16 -7.71
N ARG A 18 15.22 -0.59 -7.66
CA ARG A 18 15.50 0.76 -8.11
C ARG A 18 16.01 0.72 -9.54
N ILE A 19 15.52 1.64 -10.36
CA ILE A 19 15.99 1.91 -11.71
C ILE A 19 16.54 3.33 -11.72
N ASP A 20 17.77 3.49 -12.21
CA ASP A 20 18.36 4.78 -12.57
C ASP A 20 18.22 4.97 -14.09
N PRO A 21 17.30 5.85 -14.56
CA PRO A 21 17.12 6.07 -15.99
C PRO A 21 18.31 6.76 -16.67
N ALA A 22 19.19 7.44 -15.91
CA ALA A 22 20.32 8.17 -16.48
C ALA A 22 21.49 7.24 -16.82
N SER A 23 21.81 6.29 -15.94
CA SER A 23 22.85 5.28 -16.19
C SER A 23 22.32 4.00 -16.84
N GLY A 24 21.03 3.71 -16.65
CA GLY A 24 20.43 2.42 -17.01
C GLY A 24 20.59 1.35 -15.93
N ASP A 25 21.13 1.70 -14.76
CA ASP A 25 21.33 0.73 -13.68
C ASP A 25 20.01 0.25 -13.09
N ILE A 26 19.93 -1.07 -12.87
CA ILE A 26 18.78 -1.75 -12.26
C ILE A 26 19.31 -2.54 -11.07
N THR A 27 18.83 -2.23 -9.87
CA THR A 27 19.38 -2.80 -8.63
C THR A 27 18.26 -3.18 -7.68
N PRO A 28 18.19 -4.44 -7.22
CA PRO A 28 17.35 -4.81 -6.08
C PRO A 28 17.81 -4.04 -4.84
N VAL A 29 16.90 -3.30 -4.22
CA VAL A 29 17.17 -2.45 -3.04
C VAL A 29 16.46 -2.94 -1.77
N ASP A 30 15.53 -3.88 -1.89
CA ASP A 30 14.98 -4.64 -0.77
C ASP A 30 14.52 -6.03 -1.20
N MET A 31 14.58 -7.00 -0.28
CA MET A 31 14.08 -8.37 -0.43
C MET A 31 13.28 -8.77 0.82
N GLY A 32 12.43 -9.80 0.70
CA GLY A 32 11.82 -10.48 1.85
C GLY A 32 10.48 -9.89 2.32
N ILE A 33 9.87 -9.00 1.54
CA ILE A 33 8.42 -8.77 1.63
C ILE A 33 7.74 -9.97 0.96
N THR A 34 6.68 -10.53 1.56
CA THR A 34 6.08 -11.81 1.12
C THR A 34 5.59 -11.75 -0.33
N ARG A 35 4.84 -10.70 -0.66
CA ARG A 35 4.38 -10.40 -2.03
C ARG A 35 4.24 -8.88 -2.22
N PRO A 36 5.35 -8.15 -2.45
CA PRO A 36 5.31 -6.70 -2.63
C PRO A 36 4.46 -6.33 -3.85
N ASN A 37 3.60 -5.32 -3.73
CA ASN A 37 2.66 -4.96 -4.80
C ASN A 37 2.44 -3.45 -4.95
N GLY A 38 1.60 -2.83 -4.12
CA GLY A 38 1.43 -1.37 -4.17
C GLY A 38 2.68 -0.67 -3.68
N ILE A 39 2.98 0.49 -4.26
CA ILE A 39 4.13 1.29 -3.90
C ILE A 39 3.81 2.78 -4.02
N ALA A 40 4.28 3.59 -3.06
CA ALA A 40 4.20 5.04 -3.14
C ALA A 40 5.30 5.71 -2.31
N LEU A 41 5.70 6.91 -2.75
CA LEU A 41 6.55 7.80 -1.98
C LEU A 41 5.69 8.72 -1.11
N SER A 42 6.22 9.11 0.06
CA SER A 42 5.74 10.27 0.79
C SER A 42 5.88 11.55 -0.05
N ASN A 43 5.14 12.60 0.32
CA ASN A 43 5.13 13.86 -0.41
C ASN A 43 6.51 14.54 -0.50
N ASP A 44 7.36 14.34 0.50
CA ASP A 44 8.74 14.82 0.55
C ASP A 44 9.76 13.85 -0.06
N GLY A 45 9.31 12.67 -0.51
CA GLY A 45 10.16 11.62 -1.08
C GLY A 45 11.04 10.86 -0.09
N GLY A 46 11.02 11.20 1.20
CA GLY A 46 11.89 10.61 2.21
C GLY A 46 11.46 9.22 2.71
N THR A 47 10.22 8.82 2.43
CA THR A 47 9.66 7.51 2.80
C THR A 47 9.11 6.80 1.58
N LEU A 48 9.47 5.53 1.41
CA LEU A 48 8.84 4.61 0.45
C LEU A 48 7.92 3.66 1.22
N ALA A 49 6.66 3.57 0.82
CA ALA A 49 5.72 2.60 1.32
C ALA A 49 5.50 1.49 0.29
N VAL A 50 5.44 0.23 0.75
CA VAL A 50 5.19 -0.96 -0.10
C VAL A 50 4.15 -1.86 0.56
N SER A 51 3.05 -2.16 -0.11
CA SER A 51 2.04 -3.08 0.42
C SER A 51 2.50 -4.53 0.26
N ASP A 52 2.30 -5.35 1.30
CA ASP A 52 2.49 -6.79 1.22
C ASP A 52 1.16 -7.48 0.97
N SER A 53 0.91 -7.86 -0.29
CA SER A 53 -0.34 -8.54 -0.64
C SER A 53 -0.49 -9.89 0.05
N GLY A 54 0.61 -10.54 0.43
CA GLY A 54 0.67 -11.87 1.04
C GLY A 54 0.82 -11.86 2.55
N GLY A 55 1.27 -10.75 3.12
CA GLY A 55 1.38 -10.53 4.56
C GLY A 55 0.22 -9.72 5.13
N ASP A 56 0.43 -9.22 6.34
CA ASP A 56 -0.56 -8.50 7.15
C ASP A 56 -0.33 -7.00 7.24
N SER A 57 0.69 -6.48 6.55
CA SER A 57 1.16 -5.11 6.73
C SER A 57 1.62 -4.48 5.42
N ALA A 58 1.65 -3.16 5.38
CA ALA A 58 2.50 -2.43 4.46
C ALA A 58 3.78 -1.99 5.17
N TRP A 59 4.88 -2.01 4.42
CA TRP A 59 6.22 -1.72 4.88
C TRP A 59 6.60 -0.30 4.54
N MET A 60 7.29 0.39 5.44
CA MET A 60 7.92 1.67 5.18
C MET A 60 9.44 1.52 5.20
N PHE A 61 10.08 2.31 4.34
CA PHE A 61 11.53 2.46 4.24
C PHE A 61 11.87 3.93 4.29
N ARG A 62 13.01 4.26 4.87
CA ARG A 62 13.65 5.54 4.59
C ARG A 62 14.32 5.48 3.23
N VAL A 63 14.18 6.55 2.45
CA VAL A 63 14.84 6.72 1.16
C VAL A 63 16.08 7.58 1.36
N ASN A 64 17.26 7.03 1.07
CA ASN A 64 18.53 7.75 1.14
C ASN A 64 18.76 8.59 -0.12
N ALA A 65 19.69 9.57 -0.04
CA ALA A 65 20.00 10.48 -1.13
C ALA A 65 20.53 9.76 -2.39
N ASP A 66 21.19 8.62 -2.22
CA ASP A 66 21.68 7.75 -3.30
C ASP A 66 20.60 6.79 -3.82
N GLY A 67 19.38 6.87 -3.30
CA GLY A 67 18.26 5.99 -3.61
C GLY A 67 18.34 4.60 -2.96
N ALA A 68 19.25 4.37 -2.02
CA ALA A 68 19.23 3.16 -1.21
C ALA A 68 18.05 3.20 -0.20
N LEU A 69 17.57 2.02 0.20
CA LEU A 69 16.51 1.88 1.20
C LEU A 69 17.09 1.33 2.50
N ASP A 70 16.67 1.90 3.63
CA ASP A 70 16.96 1.35 4.95
C ASP A 70 15.79 1.58 5.93
N ALA A 71 16.01 1.27 7.22
CA ALA A 71 15.01 1.42 8.29
C ALA A 71 13.66 0.73 7.98
N LYS A 72 13.70 -0.40 7.27
CA LYS A 72 12.55 -1.23 6.91
C LYS A 72 11.73 -1.60 8.15
N MET A 73 10.46 -1.22 8.17
CA MET A 73 9.54 -1.55 9.27
C MET A 73 8.10 -1.79 8.76
N PRO A 74 7.37 -2.78 9.32
CA PRO A 74 5.96 -3.01 8.97
C PRO A 74 5.07 -2.04 9.76
N THR A 75 5.10 -0.76 9.41
CA THR A 75 4.48 0.32 10.21
C THR A 75 2.97 0.47 9.98
N MET A 76 2.44 -0.09 8.88
CA MET A 76 1.03 0.01 8.51
C MET A 76 0.35 -1.36 8.59
N PRO A 77 -0.05 -1.83 9.80
CA PRO A 77 -0.77 -3.09 9.94
C PRO A 77 -2.14 -3.00 9.26
N LEU A 78 -2.38 -3.87 8.29
CA LEU A 78 -3.64 -3.98 7.56
C LEU A 78 -4.62 -4.83 8.36
N ARG A 79 -5.88 -4.37 8.45
CA ARG A 79 -6.97 -5.20 8.93
C ARG A 79 -7.17 -6.37 7.98
N LEU A 80 -7.32 -7.56 8.54
CA LEU A 80 -7.47 -8.82 7.82
C LEU A 80 -8.93 -9.29 7.84
N PRO A 81 -9.43 -9.92 6.77
CA PRO A 81 -10.71 -10.61 6.80
C PRO A 81 -10.69 -11.75 7.81
N ILE A 82 -11.86 -12.02 8.39
CA ILE A 82 -12.07 -13.22 9.21
C ILE A 82 -12.28 -14.40 8.26
N ASN A 83 -11.73 -15.55 8.62
CA ASN A 83 -12.02 -16.84 8.02
C ASN A 83 -13.33 -17.36 8.62
N ASP A 84 -14.41 -17.40 7.84
CA ASP A 84 -15.74 -17.78 8.33
C ASP A 84 -15.82 -19.27 8.73
N GLU A 85 -14.94 -20.10 8.18
CA GLU A 85 -14.76 -21.50 8.59
C GLU A 85 -13.86 -21.66 9.84
N GLY A 86 -13.28 -20.57 10.33
CA GLY A 86 -12.38 -20.55 11.47
C GLY A 86 -13.10 -20.64 12.82
N GLU A 87 -12.49 -21.34 13.77
CA GLU A 87 -12.99 -21.40 15.14
C GLU A 87 -12.61 -20.14 15.94
N PHE A 88 -13.59 -19.50 16.57
CA PHE A 88 -13.33 -18.45 17.55
C PHE A 88 -12.99 -19.09 18.90
N LYS A 89 -11.77 -18.85 19.37
CA LYS A 89 -11.29 -19.38 20.64
C LYS A 89 -11.22 -18.27 21.69
N PHE A 90 -11.56 -18.62 22.93
CA PHE A 90 -11.47 -17.71 24.05
C PHE A 90 -10.01 -17.27 24.28
N ASN A 91 -9.77 -15.97 24.47
CA ASN A 91 -8.44 -15.36 24.63
C ASN A 91 -7.47 -15.50 23.43
N GLU A 92 -7.97 -15.86 22.25
CA GLU A 92 -7.18 -15.82 21.01
C GLU A 92 -7.72 -14.72 20.07
N PRO A 93 -6.88 -14.17 19.17
CA PRO A 93 -7.38 -13.33 18.09
C PRO A 93 -8.43 -14.08 17.25
N PRO A 94 -9.36 -13.36 16.60
CA PRO A 94 -10.23 -13.96 15.58
C PRO A 94 -9.43 -14.76 14.56
N PRO A 95 -10.02 -15.81 13.96
CA PRO A 95 -9.35 -16.63 12.96
C PRO A 95 -9.20 -15.85 11.66
N TYR A 96 -8.22 -14.96 11.57
CA TYR A 96 -8.01 -14.12 10.39
C TYR A 96 -7.43 -14.93 9.22
N ILE A 97 -7.80 -14.53 8.01
CA ILE A 97 -7.06 -14.89 6.80
C ILE A 97 -5.70 -14.18 6.85
N THR A 98 -4.61 -14.88 6.55
CA THR A 98 -3.24 -14.34 6.71
C THR A 98 -2.81 -13.35 5.63
N ALA A 99 -3.47 -13.36 4.46
CA ALA A 99 -3.15 -12.46 3.36
C ALA A 99 -4.06 -11.23 3.35
N SER A 100 -3.49 -10.05 3.59
CA SER A 100 -4.20 -8.76 3.54
C SER A 100 -4.79 -8.42 2.17
N ARG A 101 -4.19 -8.99 1.11
CA ARG A 101 -4.41 -8.59 -0.29
C ARG A 101 -4.16 -7.09 -0.51
N GLY A 102 -3.23 -6.50 0.24
CA GLY A 102 -2.71 -5.16 -0.03
C GLY A 102 -2.23 -5.08 -1.48
N ASP A 103 -2.80 -4.16 -2.25
CA ASP A 103 -2.53 -3.97 -3.67
C ASP A 103 -2.12 -2.50 -3.88
N GLY A 104 -2.56 -1.84 -4.95
CA GLY A 104 -2.23 -0.44 -5.25
C GLY A 104 -2.53 0.55 -4.11
N MET A 105 -1.78 1.66 -4.11
CA MET A 105 -1.89 2.69 -3.08
C MET A 105 -1.74 4.11 -3.63
N ALA A 106 -2.20 5.08 -2.85
CA ALA A 106 -2.02 6.52 -3.12
C ALA A 106 -1.72 7.29 -1.83
N VAL A 107 -1.12 8.48 -1.97
CA VAL A 107 -0.80 9.38 -0.86
C VAL A 107 -1.47 10.73 -1.09
N ASP A 108 -2.15 11.28 -0.07
CA ASP A 108 -2.76 12.60 -0.16
C ASP A 108 -1.82 13.74 0.23
N ARG A 109 -2.27 14.99 0.07
CA ARG A 109 -1.50 16.20 0.41
C ARG A 109 -1.11 16.31 1.88
N LYS A 110 -1.78 15.63 2.80
CA LYS A 110 -1.41 15.58 4.22
C LYS A 110 -0.45 14.43 4.53
N GLY A 111 -0.14 13.58 3.56
CA GLY A 111 0.73 12.41 3.71
C GLY A 111 -0.01 11.16 4.15
N ARG A 112 -1.36 11.13 4.11
CA ARG A 112 -2.10 9.91 4.46
C ARG A 112 -1.98 8.90 3.33
N TYR A 113 -1.82 7.64 3.69
CA TYR A 113 -1.75 6.52 2.75
C TYR A 113 -3.12 5.88 2.59
N TYR A 114 -3.47 5.56 1.35
CA TYR A 114 -4.69 4.84 0.96
C TYR A 114 -4.23 3.55 0.30
N ILE A 115 -4.53 2.40 0.90
CA ILE A 115 -4.07 1.09 0.41
C ILE A 115 -5.30 0.24 0.09
N THR A 116 -5.45 -0.20 -1.16
CA THR A 116 -6.50 -1.18 -1.50
C THR A 116 -6.16 -2.53 -0.89
N SER A 117 -7.15 -3.20 -0.30
CA SER A 117 -6.97 -4.49 0.37
C SER A 117 -8.22 -5.37 0.24
N ALA A 118 -8.16 -6.60 0.77
CA ALA A 118 -9.29 -7.53 0.80
C ALA A 118 -10.57 -6.94 1.40
N LEU A 119 -10.45 -6.02 2.37
CA LEU A 119 -11.56 -5.41 3.10
C LEU A 119 -12.05 -4.08 2.48
N GLY A 120 -11.28 -3.46 1.61
CA GLY A 120 -11.56 -2.12 1.08
C GLY A 120 -10.30 -1.26 0.99
N VAL A 121 -10.47 0.06 0.95
CA VAL A 121 -9.35 1.01 1.03
C VAL A 121 -9.05 1.31 2.49
N GLN A 122 -7.91 0.84 2.99
CA GLN A 122 -7.45 1.14 4.35
C GLN A 122 -6.66 2.44 4.33
N VAL A 123 -6.99 3.33 5.26
CA VAL A 123 -6.41 4.67 5.36
C VAL A 123 -5.49 4.73 6.57
N PHE A 124 -4.29 5.26 6.38
CA PHE A 124 -3.30 5.46 7.43
C PHE A 124 -2.85 6.92 7.51
N ASP A 125 -2.51 7.37 8.71
CA ASP A 125 -1.86 8.67 8.92
C ASP A 125 -0.43 8.65 8.34
N PRO A 126 0.25 9.80 8.24
CA PRO A 126 1.61 9.86 7.69
C PRO A 126 2.66 9.04 8.46
N THR A 127 2.36 8.65 9.70
CA THR A 127 3.23 7.83 10.54
C THR A 127 2.88 6.33 10.47
N GLY A 128 1.90 5.96 9.64
CA GLY A 128 1.44 4.59 9.46
C GLY A 128 0.35 4.14 10.43
N ARG A 129 -0.27 5.03 11.22
CA ARG A 129 -1.34 4.64 12.14
C ARG A 129 -2.67 4.43 11.40
N PRO A 130 -3.42 3.36 11.68
CA PRO A 130 -4.72 3.14 11.04
C PRO A 130 -5.73 4.24 11.38
N CYS A 131 -6.35 4.84 10.36
CA CYS A 131 -7.42 5.83 10.49
C CYS A 131 -8.82 5.24 10.22
N GLY A 132 -8.92 4.24 9.34
CA GLY A 132 -10.20 3.62 9.00
C GLY A 132 -10.16 2.80 7.73
N VAL A 133 -11.32 2.25 7.36
CA VAL A 133 -11.51 1.46 6.14
C VAL A 133 -12.69 2.02 5.37
N LEU A 134 -12.49 2.33 4.10
CA LEU A 134 -13.58 2.59 3.16
C LEU A 134 -13.97 1.23 2.55
N PRO A 135 -15.18 0.70 2.82
CA PRO A 135 -15.56 -0.63 2.36
C PRO A 135 -15.64 -0.68 0.83
N LYS A 136 -15.48 -1.89 0.30
CA LYS A 136 -15.67 -2.15 -1.13
C LYS A 136 -17.11 -1.82 -1.55
N PRO A 137 -17.33 -1.26 -2.75
CA PRO A 137 -18.67 -1.11 -3.30
C PRO A 137 -19.40 -2.45 -3.51
N ASP A 138 -18.65 -3.49 -3.85
CA ASP A 138 -19.11 -4.86 -4.07
C ASP A 138 -18.13 -5.82 -3.37
N PRO A 139 -18.57 -6.64 -2.40
CA PRO A 139 -17.71 -7.51 -1.64
C PRO A 139 -17.07 -8.66 -2.45
N ASP A 140 -17.63 -9.01 -3.61
CA ASP A 140 -17.21 -10.18 -4.38
C ASP A 140 -16.21 -9.83 -5.50
N GLN A 141 -16.01 -8.53 -5.75
CA GLN A 141 -15.09 -8.06 -6.78
C GLN A 141 -13.70 -7.70 -6.21
N PRO A 142 -12.62 -7.88 -7.00
CA PRO A 142 -11.28 -7.50 -6.60
C PRO A 142 -11.11 -5.98 -6.61
N LEU A 143 -10.43 -5.45 -5.61
CA LEU A 143 -10.05 -4.04 -5.49
C LEU A 143 -8.55 -3.92 -5.69
N THR A 144 -8.11 -3.41 -6.85
CA THR A 144 -6.73 -3.58 -7.31
C THR A 144 -5.86 -2.34 -7.18
N THR A 145 -6.42 -1.13 -7.35
CA THR A 145 -5.64 0.10 -7.22
C THR A 145 -6.51 1.28 -6.86
N CYS A 146 -5.87 2.34 -6.36
CA CYS A 146 -6.50 3.62 -6.11
C CYS A 146 -5.58 4.78 -6.49
N ILE A 147 -6.18 5.93 -6.83
CA ILE A 147 -5.46 7.17 -7.11
C ILE A 147 -6.28 8.37 -6.65
N LEU A 148 -5.59 9.41 -6.18
CA LEU A 148 -6.20 10.69 -5.87
C LEU A 148 -6.09 11.63 -7.07
N ALA A 149 -7.23 12.10 -7.57
CA ALA A 149 -7.30 12.95 -8.75
C ALA A 149 -8.42 14.00 -8.64
N GLY A 150 -8.67 14.73 -9.73
CA GLY A 150 -9.60 15.85 -9.77
C GLY A 150 -9.04 17.12 -9.12
N PRO A 151 -9.84 18.21 -9.08
CA PRO A 151 -9.42 19.48 -8.49
C PRO A 151 -8.93 19.30 -7.05
N GLY A 152 -7.70 19.75 -6.79
CA GLY A 152 -7.07 19.61 -5.47
C GLY A 152 -6.76 18.16 -5.05
N HIS A 153 -6.81 17.18 -5.96
CA HIS A 153 -6.68 15.74 -5.66
C HIS A 153 -7.70 15.29 -4.60
N SER A 154 -8.89 15.89 -4.63
CA SER A 154 -9.94 15.67 -3.62
C SER A 154 -10.85 14.48 -3.94
N THR A 155 -10.61 13.75 -5.02
CA THR A 155 -11.40 12.56 -5.38
C THR A 155 -10.52 11.33 -5.38
N LEU A 156 -10.87 10.34 -4.55
CA LEU A 156 -10.31 9.01 -4.61
C LEU A 156 -11.01 8.21 -5.70
N TYR A 157 -10.25 7.80 -6.71
CA TYR A 157 -10.68 6.81 -7.70
C TYR A 157 -10.15 5.44 -7.31
N ILE A 158 -10.96 4.41 -7.53
CA ILE A 158 -10.59 3.01 -7.32
C ILE A 158 -10.91 2.19 -8.57
N ALA A 159 -10.06 1.23 -8.91
CA ALA A 159 -10.36 0.17 -9.87
C ALA A 159 -10.90 -1.05 -9.10
N HIS A 160 -12.14 -1.45 -9.39
CA HIS A 160 -12.88 -2.46 -8.65
C HIS A 160 -13.65 -3.38 -9.60
N GLY A 161 -13.18 -4.61 -9.76
CA GLY A 161 -13.65 -5.54 -10.79
C GLY A 161 -13.50 -4.94 -12.19
N SER A 162 -14.62 -4.82 -12.91
CA SER A 162 -14.69 -4.23 -14.25
C SER A 162 -15.05 -2.74 -14.27
N ARG A 163 -15.08 -2.08 -13.11
CA ARG A 163 -15.57 -0.69 -12.97
C ARG A 163 -14.56 0.19 -12.25
N VAL A 164 -14.65 1.49 -12.53
CA VAL A 164 -13.97 2.54 -11.76
C VAL A 164 -15.02 3.30 -10.95
N TYR A 165 -14.75 3.49 -9.66
CA TYR A 165 -15.59 4.29 -8.79
C TYR A 165 -14.83 5.54 -8.34
N GLY A 166 -15.55 6.63 -8.10
CA GLY A 166 -15.00 7.87 -7.57
C GLY A 166 -15.70 8.27 -6.28
N ARG A 167 -14.93 8.65 -5.26
CA ARG A 167 -15.44 9.21 -4.00
C ARG A 167 -14.75 10.51 -3.71
N ARG A 168 -15.52 11.60 -3.60
CA ARG A 168 -14.99 12.86 -3.07
C ARG A 168 -14.62 12.68 -1.60
N LEU A 169 -13.41 13.07 -1.25
CA LEU A 169 -12.88 13.08 0.09
C LEU A 169 -12.98 14.48 0.69
N THR A 170 -13.25 14.55 1.98
CA THR A 170 -13.00 15.73 2.81
C THR A 170 -11.57 15.62 3.33
N VAL A 171 -10.63 16.12 2.54
CA VAL A 171 -9.23 16.30 2.95
C VAL A 171 -9.04 17.80 3.18
N ASP A 172 -9.14 18.22 4.44
CA ASP A 172 -8.80 19.58 4.89
C ASP A 172 -7.29 19.67 5.12
#